data_AF-A0AAV7ITU6-F1
#
_entry.id   AF-A0AAV7ITU6-F1
#
_cell.length_a   1.000
_cell.length_b   1.000
_cell.length_c   1.000
_cell.angle_alpha   90.00
_cell.angle_beta   90.00
_cell.angle_gamma   90.00
#
_symmetry.space_group_name_H-M   'P 1'
#
loop_
_entity.id
_entity.type
_entity.pdbx_description
1 polymer ?
#
loop_
_entity_poly.entity_id
_entity_poly.type
_entity_poly.pdbx_seq_one_letter_code
_entity_poly.pdbx_strand_id
1 'polypeptide(L)'
;MYGFVNYALELLVVRTFDSETWEAIKKDAAVNMEGQFLVRQIYDDEITYNIIAAAVKRLNIPANDILESFGVMFFEFCQESGYDKILEVPELLHGIFYKI
;
A
#
# COMPACT_ATOMS: atom_id res chain seq x y z
N MET A 1 -6.09 5.89 -5.89
CA MET A 1 -4.78 5.36 -6.31
C MET A 1 -4.94 3.99 -6.96
N TYR A 2 -3.96 3.48 -7.74
CA TYR A 2 -4.05 2.11 -8.27
C TYR A 2 -4.14 1.09 -7.13
N GLY A 3 -4.98 0.07 -7.30
CA GLY A 3 -5.15 -1.02 -6.35
C GLY A 3 -3.85 -1.78 -6.08
N PHE A 4 -2.91 -1.73 -7.01
CA PHE A 4 -1.54 -2.19 -6.83
C PHE A 4 -0.86 -1.57 -5.60
N VAL A 5 -1.02 -0.27 -5.38
CA VAL A 5 -0.43 0.44 -4.24
C VAL A 5 -1.10 0.00 -2.93
N ASN A 6 -2.44 -0.07 -2.93
CA ASN A 6 -3.19 -0.51 -1.76
C ASN A 6 -2.91 -1.98 -1.40
N TYR A 7 -2.73 -2.83 -2.41
CA TYR A 7 -2.33 -4.22 -2.23
C TYR A 7 -0.91 -4.35 -1.67
N ALA A 8 0.01 -3.52 -2.13
CA ALA A 8 1.35 -3.49 -1.55
C ALA A 8 1.34 -2.98 -0.10
N LEU A 9 0.47 -2.02 0.25
CA LEU A 9 0.30 -1.59 1.65
C LEU A 9 -0.27 -2.71 2.52
N GLU A 10 -1.26 -3.45 2.02
CA GLU A 10 -1.77 -4.66 2.67
C GLU A 10 -0.64 -5.66 2.94
N LEU A 11 0.14 -5.98 1.92
CA LEU A 11 1.28 -6.88 2.05
C LEU A 11 2.33 -6.38 3.04
N LEU A 12 2.58 -5.06 3.11
CA LEU A 12 3.52 -4.48 4.07
C LEU A 12 3.09 -4.83 5.49
N VAL A 13 1.83 -4.55 5.80
CA VAL A 13 1.28 -4.76 7.14
C VAL A 13 1.27 -6.25 7.47
N VAL A 14 0.83 -7.10 6.55
CA VAL A 14 0.74 -8.55 6.78
C VAL A 14 2.13 -9.19 6.92
N ARG A 15 3.13 -8.77 6.13
CA ARG A 15 4.50 -9.31 6.20
C ARG A 15 5.27 -8.81 7.44
N THR A 16 5.04 -7.56 7.85
CA THR A 16 5.76 -6.94 8.97
C THR A 16 5.13 -7.26 10.33
N PHE A 17 3.80 -7.35 10.35
CA PHE A 17 3.01 -7.62 11.56
C PHE A 17 2.26 -8.95 11.38
N ASP A 18 0.97 -8.90 11.03
CA ASP A 18 0.12 -10.06 10.81
C ASP A 18 -1.20 -9.67 10.12
N SER A 19 -2.00 -10.67 9.72
CA SER A 19 -3.31 -10.46 9.12
C SER A 19 -4.33 -9.80 10.04
N GLU A 20 -4.23 -10.00 11.36
CA GLU A 20 -5.16 -9.42 12.33
C GLU A 20 -4.97 -7.89 12.43
N THR A 21 -3.72 -7.46 12.39
CA THR A 21 -3.31 -6.06 12.36
C THR A 21 -3.83 -5.37 11.11
N TRP A 22 -3.73 -6.03 9.95
CA TRP A 22 -4.27 -5.54 8.69
C TRP A 22 -5.80 -5.39 8.74
N GLU A 23 -6.53 -6.41 9.17
CA GLU A 23 -8.00 -6.35 9.21
C GLU A 23 -8.52 -5.24 10.13
N ALA A 24 -7.82 -4.99 11.24
CA ALA A 24 -8.16 -3.88 12.10
C ALA A 24 -7.80 -2.51 11.50
N ILE A 25 -6.69 -2.39 10.78
CA ILE A 25 -6.37 -1.16 10.02
C ILE A 25 -7.43 -0.90 8.93
N LYS A 26 -7.85 -1.93 8.19
CA LYS A 26 -8.96 -1.83 7.21
C LYS A 26 -10.23 -1.30 7.85
N LYS A 27 -10.58 -1.84 9.03
CA LYS A 27 -11.75 -1.40 9.79
C LYS A 27 -11.63 0.05 10.23
N ASP A 28 -10.48 0.46 10.76
CA ASP A 28 -10.23 1.83 11.22
C ASP A 28 -10.17 2.84 10.05
N ALA A 29 -9.74 2.38 8.87
CA ALA A 29 -9.70 3.15 7.63
C ALA A 29 -11.05 3.20 6.90
N ALA A 30 -12.11 2.61 7.46
CA ALA A 30 -13.44 2.50 6.87
C ALA A 30 -13.46 1.86 5.46
N VAL A 31 -12.53 0.94 5.21
CA VAL A 31 -12.43 0.21 3.94
C VAL A 31 -13.46 -0.93 3.96
N ASN A 32 -14.66 -0.64 3.48
CA ASN A 32 -15.79 -1.58 3.41
C ASN A 32 -15.72 -2.48 2.17
N MET A 33 -14.63 -3.24 2.01
CA MET A 33 -14.51 -4.23 0.95
C MET A 33 -14.12 -5.59 1.51
N GLU A 34 -14.68 -6.65 0.92
CA GLU A 34 -14.29 -8.02 1.21
C GLU A 34 -13.16 -8.47 0.26
N GLY A 35 -12.20 -9.21 0.80
CA GLY A 35 -11.05 -9.71 0.03
C GLY A 35 -9.93 -8.69 -0.15
N GLN A 36 -9.13 -8.91 -1.19
CA GLN A 36 -7.90 -8.17 -1.48
C GLN A 36 -8.13 -7.07 -2.52
N PHE A 37 -7.26 -6.06 -2.53
CA PHE A 37 -7.29 -5.02 -3.56
C PHE A 37 -6.99 -5.61 -4.95
N LEU A 38 -7.83 -5.26 -5.95
CA LEU A 38 -7.59 -5.66 -7.33
C LEU A 38 -6.51 -4.75 -7.94
N VAL A 39 -5.35 -5.34 -8.24
CA VAL A 39 -4.14 -4.61 -8.69
C VAL A 39 -4.37 -3.66 -9.88
N ARG A 40 -5.25 -4.02 -10.83
CA ARG A 40 -5.54 -3.24 -12.05
C ARG A 40 -6.69 -2.24 -11.90
N GLN A 41 -7.37 -2.23 -10.76
CA GLN A 41 -8.47 -1.32 -10.52
C GLN A 41 -7.96 0.00 -9.96
N ILE A 42 -8.59 1.11 -10.36
CA ILE A 42 -8.34 2.42 -9.76
C ILE A 42 -9.32 2.59 -8.60
N TYR A 43 -8.78 2.93 -7.44
CA TYR A 43 -9.52 3.26 -6.23
C TYR A 43 -9.43 4.77 -5.98
N ASP A 44 -10.25 5.29 -5.07
CA ASP A 44 -10.08 6.65 -4.58
C ASP A 44 -8.70 6.80 -3.91
N ASP A 45 -8.06 7.96 -4.07
CA ASP A 45 -6.80 8.28 -3.36
C ASP A 45 -7.06 8.34 -1.83
N GLU A 46 -8.27 8.73 -1.42
CA GLU A 46 -8.70 8.78 -0.02
C GLU A 46 -8.54 7.43 0.71
N ILE A 47 -8.78 6.32 0.01
CA ILE A 47 -8.63 4.98 0.59
C ILE A 47 -7.19 4.76 1.07
N THR A 48 -6.20 5.14 0.28
CA THR A 48 -4.80 4.97 0.67
C THR A 48 -4.43 5.87 1.84
N TYR A 49 -4.86 7.14 1.80
CA TYR A 49 -4.60 8.07 2.91
C TYR A 49 -5.23 7.58 4.22
N ASN A 50 -6.44 7.04 4.16
CA ASN A 50 -7.13 6.48 5.32
C ASN A 50 -6.41 5.25 5.88
N ILE A 51 -5.91 4.36 5.02
CA ILE A 51 -5.10 3.19 5.43
C ILE A 51 -3.84 3.65 6.16
N ILE A 52 -3.10 4.61 5.59
CA ILE A 52 -1.87 5.13 6.22
C ILE A 52 -2.20 5.80 7.56
N ALA A 53 -3.24 6.64 7.61
CA ALA A 53 -3.64 7.32 8.84
C ALA A 53 -4.08 6.34 9.93
N ALA A 54 -4.78 5.26 9.57
CA ALA A 54 -5.16 4.19 10.49
C ALA A 54 -3.92 3.40 10.97
N ALA A 55 -3.00 3.09 10.07
CA ALA A 55 -1.73 2.42 10.42
C ALA A 55 -0.91 3.26 11.40
N VAL A 56 -0.76 4.57 11.16
CA VAL A 56 -0.06 5.49 12.08
C VAL A 56 -0.66 5.46 13.49
N LYS A 57 -1.99 5.57 13.59
CA LYS A 57 -2.69 5.57 14.87
C LYS A 57 -2.54 4.24 15.60
N ARG A 58 -2.61 3.12 14.87
CA ARG A 58 -2.68 1.79 15.46
C ARG A 58 -1.30 1.22 15.81
N LEU A 59 -0.32 1.45 14.95
CA LEU A 59 1.05 1.00 15.14
C LEU A 59 1.86 1.97 15.99
N ASN A 60 1.36 3.19 16.19
CA ASN A 60 2.06 4.28 16.87
C ASN A 60 3.43 4.59 16.24
N ILE A 61 3.49 4.47 14.91
CA ILE A 61 4.67 4.77 14.08
C ILE A 61 4.35 6.02 13.25
N PRO A 62 5.26 7.01 13.16
CA PRO A 62 5.08 8.17 12.30
C PRO A 62 4.79 7.79 10.85
N ALA A 63 3.96 8.61 10.17
CA ALA A 63 3.60 8.37 8.77
C ALA A 63 4.83 8.24 7.86
N ASN A 64 5.86 9.07 8.10
CA ASN A 64 7.10 9.05 7.31
C ASN A 64 7.81 7.70 7.40
N ASP A 65 7.93 7.13 8.58
CA ASP A 65 8.62 5.85 8.79
C ASP A 65 7.84 4.70 8.15
N ILE A 66 6.49 4.76 8.18
CA ILE A 66 5.63 3.81 7.47
C ILE A 66 5.82 3.93 5.96
N LEU A 67 5.86 5.17 5.42
CA LEU A 67 6.04 5.42 4.00
C LEU A 67 7.44 5.03 3.50
N GLU A 68 8.46 5.22 4.32
CA GLU A 68 9.83 4.80 4.00
C GLU A 68 9.94 3.27 3.97
N SER A 69 9.39 2.61 5.00
CA SER A 69 9.31 1.14 5.05
C SER A 69 8.49 0.57 3.88
N PHE A 70 7.40 1.25 3.53
CA PHE A 70 6.60 0.94 2.35
C PHE A 70 7.43 1.05 1.07
N GLY A 71 8.21 2.12 0.89
CA GLY A 71 9.04 2.29 -0.31
C GLY A 71 10.05 1.16 -0.51
N VAL A 72 10.72 0.73 0.57
CA VAL A 72 11.69 -0.38 0.52
C VAL A 72 10.99 -1.70 0.14
N MET A 73 9.90 -2.05 0.84
CA MET A 73 9.19 -3.30 0.57
C MET A 73 8.50 -3.28 -0.79
N PHE A 74 7.96 -2.14 -1.21
CA PHE A 74 7.33 -1.97 -2.52
C PHE A 74 8.32 -2.25 -3.65
N PHE A 75 9.57 -1.81 -3.50
CA PHE A 75 10.63 -2.11 -4.46
C PHE A 75 10.90 -3.62 -4.55
N GLU A 76 11.04 -4.31 -3.42
CA GLU A 76 11.20 -5.77 -3.37
C GLU A 76 10.00 -6.49 -3.98
N PHE A 77 8.78 -6.06 -3.64
CA PHE A 77 7.55 -6.61 -4.16
C PHE A 77 7.43 -6.47 -5.68
N CYS A 78 7.86 -5.34 -6.24
CA CYS A 78 7.89 -5.14 -7.68
C CYS A 78 8.84 -6.12 -8.39
N GLN A 79 10.00 -6.42 -7.78
CA GLN A 79 10.93 -7.43 -8.30
C GLN A 79 10.31 -8.84 -8.23
N GLU A 80 9.71 -9.21 -7.10
CA GLU A 80 9.10 -10.54 -6.89
C GLU A 80 7.90 -10.80 -7.81
N SER A 81 7.11 -9.76 -8.09
CA SER A 81 5.84 -9.87 -8.83
C SER A 81 5.99 -9.86 -10.35
N GLY A 82 7.22 -9.78 -10.88
CA GLY A 82 7.47 -9.64 -12.32
C GLY A 82 7.06 -8.27 -12.89
N TYR A 83 6.98 -7.26 -12.00
CA TYR A 83 6.88 -5.85 -12.37
C TYR A 83 8.27 -5.17 -12.38
N ASP A 84 9.35 -5.96 -12.35
CA ASP A 84 10.73 -5.55 -12.62
C ASP A 84 10.83 -4.69 -13.89
N LYS A 85 10.09 -5.07 -14.94
CA LYS A 85 10.02 -4.30 -16.19
C LYS A 85 9.27 -2.97 -16.07
N ILE A 86 8.36 -2.80 -15.11
CA ILE A 86 7.72 -1.50 -14.83
C ILE A 86 8.69 -0.58 -14.10
N LEU A 87 9.57 -1.12 -13.24
CA LEU A 87 10.63 -0.34 -12.59
C LEU A 87 11.68 0.17 -13.59
N GLU A 88 11.90 -0.53 -14.71
CA GLU A 88 12.81 -0.12 -15.78
C GLU A 88 12.24 0.99 -16.69
N VAL A 89 10.97 1.34 -16.56
CA VAL A 89 10.29 2.37 -17.38
C VAL A 89 9.81 3.53 -16.49
N PRO A 90 10.61 4.60 -16.35
CA PRO A 90 10.31 5.73 -15.45
C PRO A 90 8.97 6.42 -15.72
N GLU A 91 8.46 6.37 -16.95
CA GLU A 91 7.19 6.99 -17.34
C GLU A 91 5.96 6.28 -16.74
N LEU A 92 6.04 4.97 -16.48
CA LEU A 92 4.97 4.22 -15.83
C LEU A 92 4.95 4.46 -14.31
N LEU A 93 6.12 4.68 -13.71
CA LEU A 93 6.24 5.10 -12.30
C LEU A 93 5.71 6.52 -12.07
N HIS A 94 5.84 7.39 -13.08
CA HIS A 94 5.29 8.75 -13.08
C HIS A 94 3.76 8.77 -12.88
N GLY A 95 3.03 7.75 -13.33
CA GLY A 95 1.58 7.65 -13.07
C GLY A 95 1.23 7.17 -11.66
N ILE A 96 2.16 6.49 -10.98
CA ILE A 96 1.93 5.81 -9.70
C ILE A 96 2.39 6.68 -8.52
N PHE A 97 3.53 7.37 -8.65
CA PHE A 97 4.18 8.08 -7.55
C PHE A 97 4.00 9.60 -7.55
N TYR A 98 3.60 10.24 -8.66
CA TYR A 98 3.58 11.71 -8.78
C TYR A 98 2.38 12.40 -8.10
N LYS A 99 1.60 11.64 -7.33
CA LYS A 99 0.49 12.14 -6.50
C LYS A 99 0.71 11.96 -5.00
N ILE A 100 1.88 11.46 -4.60
CA ILE A 100 2.28 11.35 -3.19
C ILE A 100 3.02 12.62 -2.78
#